data_AF-A0A8J3N7Z1-F1
#
_entry.id   AF-A0A8J3N7Z1-F1
#
_cell.length_a   1.000
_cell.length_b   1.000
_cell.length_c   1.000
_cell.angle_alpha   90.00
_cell.angle_beta   90.00
_cell.angle_gamma   90.00
#
_symmetry.space_group_name_H-M   'P 1'
#
loop_
_entity.id
_entity.type
_entity.pdbx_description
1 polymer ?
#
loop_
_entity_poly.entity_id
_entity_poly.type
_entity_poly.pdbx_seq_one_letter_code
_entity_poly.pdbx_strand_id
1 'polypeptide(L)'
;MILVQVQQSWLSVLTGSTTPDEAVLGDWPGVDAQSLQQYGDVLLGIYRNTVIAVYDLDLAKTQVLPGGKTRFGGTPSTTWGHLLGQPNPGQPWGNDGYAKPVQYLDTRAAGQVAPQAAPAGSRRAAIDGIVLTVDPSGAATVHVPAGRSVTVRTA
;
A
#
# COMPACT_ATOMS: atom_id res chain seq x y z
N MET A 1 -8.26 6.98 -5.93
CA MET A 1 -7.42 5.86 -5.47
C MET A 1 -8.25 4.70 -4.97
N ILE A 2 -7.75 3.50 -5.23
CA ILE A 2 -8.33 2.22 -4.80
C ILE A 2 -7.43 1.66 -3.69
N LEU A 3 -8.03 1.14 -2.63
CA LEU A 3 -7.33 0.51 -1.52
C LEU A 3 -7.73 -0.95 -1.47
N VAL A 4 -6.75 -1.85 -1.39
CA VAL A 4 -6.99 -3.30 -1.32
C VAL A 4 -6.40 -3.89 -0.05
N GLN A 5 -7.20 -4.67 0.66
CA GLN A 5 -6.74 -5.39 1.84
C GLN A 5 -6.07 -6.69 1.43
N VAL A 6 -4.75 -6.77 1.67
CA VAL A 6 -3.91 -7.91 1.24
C VAL A 6 -3.66 -8.93 2.34
N GLN A 7 -4.55 -9.08 3.32
CA GLN A 7 -4.26 -9.86 4.53
C GLN A 7 -3.79 -11.30 4.23
N GLN A 8 -4.41 -11.99 3.26
CA GLN A 8 -4.00 -13.35 2.87
C GLN A 8 -2.85 -13.36 1.88
N SER A 9 -2.93 -12.59 0.79
CA SER A 9 -1.88 -12.57 -0.24
C SER A 9 -0.55 -12.07 0.31
N TRP A 10 -0.56 -11.18 1.31
CA TRP A 10 0.65 -10.70 1.96
C TRP A 10 1.33 -11.73 2.87
N LEU A 11 0.61 -12.72 3.40
CA LEU A 11 1.25 -13.84 4.11
C LEU A 11 2.12 -14.66 3.15
N SER A 12 1.69 -14.80 1.90
CA SER A 12 2.48 -15.44 0.85
C SER A 12 3.74 -14.63 0.51
N VAL A 13 3.65 -13.29 0.52
CA VAL A 13 4.83 -12.42 0.36
C VAL A 13 5.80 -12.60 1.52
N LEU A 14 5.29 -12.65 2.76
CA LEU A 14 6.10 -12.87 3.97
C LEU A 14 6.83 -14.22 3.97
N THR A 15 6.26 -15.24 3.32
CA THR A 15 6.86 -16.57 3.17
C THR A 15 7.72 -16.71 1.91
N GLY A 16 7.83 -15.65 1.09
CA GLY A 16 8.61 -15.64 -0.15
C GLY A 16 8.00 -16.47 -1.29
N SER A 17 6.71 -16.83 -1.18
CA SER A 17 6.01 -17.64 -2.18
C SER A 17 5.35 -16.81 -3.30
N THR A 18 5.29 -15.49 -3.15
CA THR A 18 4.81 -14.54 -4.16
C THR A 18 5.49 -13.18 -3.97
N THR A 19 5.38 -12.30 -4.95
CA THR A 19 5.93 -10.93 -4.89
C THR A 19 4.89 -9.91 -4.37
N PRO A 20 5.32 -8.75 -3.86
CA PRO A 20 4.40 -7.65 -3.54
C PRO A 20 3.50 -7.25 -4.70
N ASP A 21 4.05 -7.23 -5.91
CA ASP A 21 3.35 -6.88 -7.15
C ASP A 21 2.23 -7.87 -7.41
N GLU A 22 2.50 -9.18 -7.38
CA GLU A 22 1.49 -10.24 -7.54
C GLU A 22 0.42 -10.19 -6.45
N ALA A 23 0.82 -9.90 -5.20
CA ALA A 23 -0.10 -9.86 -4.06
C ALA A 23 -1.05 -8.66 -4.06
N VAL A 24 -0.65 -7.54 -4.67
CA VAL A 24 -1.40 -6.27 -4.66
C VAL A 24 -2.04 -5.98 -6.01
N LEU A 25 -1.36 -6.22 -7.13
CA LEU A 25 -1.88 -6.02 -8.49
C LEU A 25 -2.72 -7.21 -9.01
N GLY A 26 -2.87 -8.26 -8.19
CA GLY A 26 -3.65 -9.46 -8.50
C GLY A 26 -5.16 -9.22 -8.67
N ASP A 27 -5.96 -10.27 -8.46
CA ASP A 27 -7.37 -10.28 -8.87
C ASP A 27 -8.31 -9.85 -7.74
N TRP A 28 -8.89 -8.66 -7.85
CA TRP A 28 -9.75 -8.08 -6.80
C TRP A 28 -11.22 -8.06 -7.19
N PRO A 29 -12.14 -8.54 -6.33
CA PRO A 29 -13.57 -8.50 -6.62
C PRO A 29 -14.15 -7.08 -6.46
N GLY A 30 -15.24 -6.80 -7.18
CA GLY A 30 -16.07 -5.63 -6.92
C GLY A 30 -15.50 -4.30 -7.38
N VAL A 31 -14.53 -4.32 -8.29
CA VAL A 31 -13.98 -3.16 -8.99
C VAL A 31 -14.47 -3.19 -10.43
N ASP A 32 -15.42 -2.33 -10.78
CA ASP A 32 -15.98 -2.22 -12.12
C ASP A 32 -15.35 -1.09 -12.94
N ALA A 33 -15.72 -0.99 -14.21
CA ALA A 33 -15.20 0.02 -15.13
C ALA A 33 -15.48 1.46 -14.66
N GLN A 34 -16.63 1.70 -14.02
CA GLN A 34 -16.98 3.01 -13.48
C GLN A 34 -16.06 3.38 -12.31
N SER A 35 -15.82 2.45 -11.40
CA SER A 35 -14.91 2.63 -10.26
C SER A 35 -13.47 2.86 -10.72
N LEU A 36 -13.02 2.16 -11.77
CA LEU A 36 -11.72 2.40 -12.40
C LEU A 36 -11.60 3.81 -12.99
N GLN A 37 -12.63 4.30 -13.69
CA GLN A 37 -12.60 5.66 -14.22
C GLN A 37 -12.57 6.72 -13.10
N GLN A 38 -13.29 6.48 -12.01
CA GLN A 38 -13.43 7.45 -10.93
C GLN A 38 -12.25 7.44 -9.94
N TYR A 39 -11.65 6.27 -9.68
CA TYR A 39 -10.67 6.08 -8.62
C TYR A 39 -9.39 5.37 -9.05
N GLY A 40 -9.28 4.93 -10.31
CA GLY A 40 -8.19 4.09 -10.82
C GLY A 40 -6.92 4.87 -11.19
N ASP A 41 -6.55 5.84 -10.37
CA ASP A 41 -5.30 6.60 -10.49
C ASP A 41 -4.15 5.95 -9.69
N VAL A 42 -4.44 5.55 -8.45
CA VAL A 42 -3.46 4.96 -7.52
C VAL A 42 -4.07 3.74 -6.84
N LEU A 43 -3.26 2.70 -6.64
CA LEU A 43 -3.61 1.52 -5.86
C LEU A 43 -2.76 1.43 -4.59
N LEU A 44 -3.41 1.29 -3.43
CA LEU A 44 -2.75 1.03 -2.15
C LEU A 44 -2.96 -0.42 -1.71
N GLY A 45 -1.86 -1.12 -1.43
CA GLY A 45 -1.89 -2.38 -0.68
C GLY A 45 -1.92 -2.09 0.81
N ILE A 46 -2.90 -2.65 1.52
CA ILE A 46 -3.11 -2.43 2.95
C ILE A 46 -3.00 -3.76 3.70
N TYR A 47 -2.05 -3.84 4.63
CA TYR A 47 -1.84 -4.98 5.51
C TYR A 47 -1.91 -4.50 6.97
N ARG A 48 -2.76 -5.14 7.80
CA ARG A 48 -2.98 -4.73 9.20
C ARG A 48 -3.22 -3.22 9.37
N ASN A 49 -4.08 -2.64 8.53
CA ASN A 49 -4.39 -1.20 8.48
C ASN A 49 -3.17 -0.28 8.27
N THR A 50 -2.09 -0.78 7.66
CA THR A 50 -0.91 -0.01 7.27
C THR A 50 -0.71 -0.12 5.76
N VAL A 51 -0.36 0.99 5.12
CA VAL A 51 0.03 1.02 3.71
C VAL A 51 1.39 0.36 3.55
N ILE A 52 1.45 -0.71 2.76
CA ILE A 52 2.66 -1.53 2.55
C ILE A 52 3.13 -1.52 1.09
N ALA A 53 2.28 -1.07 0.16
CA ALA A 53 2.58 -0.96 -1.25
C ALA A 53 1.74 0.17 -1.86
N VAL A 54 2.31 0.88 -2.84
CA VAL A 54 1.67 2.00 -3.53
C VAL A 54 2.04 1.92 -5.01
N TYR A 55 1.04 1.89 -5.89
CA TYR A 55 1.23 1.83 -7.34
C TYR A 55 0.49 2.95 -8.05
N ASP A 56 1.13 3.55 -9.05
CA ASP A 56 0.42 4.32 -10.07
C ASP A 56 -0.21 3.32 -11.05
N LEU A 57 -1.52 3.39 -11.24
CA LEU A 57 -2.26 2.45 -12.07
C LEU A 57 -2.10 2.77 -13.56
N ASP A 58 -1.88 1.71 -14.35
CA ASP A 58 -1.94 1.73 -15.81
C ASP A 58 -3.27 1.10 -16.24
N LEU A 59 -4.25 1.95 -16.55
CA LEU A 59 -5.58 1.51 -16.96
C LEU A 59 -5.56 0.72 -18.28
N ALA A 60 -4.56 0.92 -19.15
CA ALA A 60 -4.43 0.15 -20.38
C ALA A 60 -3.94 -1.30 -20.11
N LYS A 61 -3.27 -1.53 -18.98
CA LYS A 61 -2.84 -2.86 -18.51
C LYS A 61 -3.78 -3.49 -17.47
N THR A 62 -4.79 -2.75 -17.03
CA THR A 62 -5.80 -3.23 -16.07
C THR A 62 -6.91 -3.97 -16.81
N GLN A 63 -7.28 -5.15 -16.30
CA GLN A 63 -8.21 -6.06 -16.98
C GLN A 63 -9.36 -6.47 -16.05
N VAL A 64 -10.59 -6.24 -16.50
CA VAL A 64 -11.78 -6.81 -15.86
C VAL A 64 -11.92 -8.26 -16.33
N LEU A 65 -11.82 -9.20 -15.39
CA LEU A 65 -11.85 -10.64 -15.63
C LEU A 65 -13.28 -11.20 -15.55
N PRO A 66 -13.54 -12.34 -16.19
CA PRO A 66 -14.77 -13.11 -15.98
C PRO A 66 -14.97 -13.42 -14.47
N GLY A 67 -16.19 -13.25 -13.97
CA GLY A 67 -16.50 -13.44 -12.55
C GLY A 67 -16.40 -12.17 -11.70
N GLY A 68 -16.30 -10.98 -12.30
CA GLY A 68 -16.42 -9.70 -11.60
C GLY A 68 -15.20 -9.32 -10.77
N LYS A 69 -14.03 -9.87 -11.13
CA LYS A 69 -12.74 -9.47 -10.58
C LYS A 69 -12.02 -8.53 -11.55
N THR A 70 -11.11 -7.73 -11.02
CA THR A 70 -10.23 -6.87 -11.80
C THR A 70 -8.80 -7.15 -11.42
N ARG A 71 -7.98 -7.47 -12.43
CA ARG A 71 -6.52 -7.56 -12.31
C ARG A 71 -5.93 -6.21 -12.66
N PHE A 72 -5.13 -5.65 -11.78
CA PHE A 72 -4.54 -4.35 -12.00
C PHE A 72 -3.23 -4.45 -12.78
N GLY A 73 -2.99 -3.46 -13.63
CA GLY A 73 -1.67 -3.15 -14.15
C GLY A 73 -1.18 -1.86 -13.53
N GLY A 74 0.11 -1.77 -13.18
CA GLY A 74 0.66 -0.56 -12.59
C GLY A 74 2.15 -0.69 -12.30
N THR A 75 2.73 0.39 -11.80
CA THR A 75 4.13 0.47 -11.38
C THR A 75 4.24 1.14 -10.02
N PRO A 76 5.25 0.81 -9.19
CA PRO A 76 5.45 1.47 -7.90
C PRO A 76 5.42 3.00 -8.03
N SER A 77 4.63 3.67 -7.19
CA SER A 77 4.43 5.12 -7.28
C SER A 77 5.58 5.89 -6.62
N THR A 78 6.20 6.80 -7.36
CA THR A 78 7.13 7.78 -6.79
C THR A 78 6.40 8.94 -6.14
N THR A 79 5.27 9.36 -6.73
CA THR A 79 4.48 10.52 -6.27
C THR A 79 3.81 10.23 -4.92
N TRP A 80 3.23 9.05 -4.77
CA TRP A 80 2.48 8.64 -3.60
C TRP A 80 3.28 7.75 -2.65
N GLY A 81 4.56 7.49 -2.95
CA GLY A 81 5.44 6.63 -2.13
C GLY A 81 5.59 7.10 -0.67
N HIS A 82 5.34 8.38 -0.37
CA HIS A 82 5.32 8.91 1.00
C HIS A 82 4.26 8.25 1.90
N LEU A 83 3.22 7.65 1.31
CA LEU A 83 2.19 6.89 2.02
C LEU A 83 2.69 5.54 2.55
N LEU A 84 3.82 5.00 2.05
CA LEU A 84 4.37 3.73 2.53
C LEU A 84 4.68 3.79 4.03
N GLY A 85 4.17 2.81 4.79
CA GLY A 85 4.27 2.74 6.25
C GLY A 85 3.31 3.68 7.00
N GLN A 86 2.46 4.44 6.31
CA GLN A 86 1.42 5.25 6.96
C GLN A 86 0.19 4.40 7.32
N PRO A 87 -0.65 4.85 8.27
CA PRO A 87 -1.95 4.26 8.50
C PRO A 87 -2.80 4.24 7.22
N ASN A 88 -3.71 3.28 7.14
CA ASN A 88 -4.74 3.23 6.09
C ASN A 88 -5.49 4.57 6.00
N PRO A 89 -5.43 5.29 4.86
CA PRO A 89 -6.09 6.58 4.71
C PRO A 89 -7.62 6.46 4.49
N GLY A 90 -8.12 5.24 4.25
CA GLY A 90 -9.55 4.93 4.21
C GLY A 90 -10.13 4.58 5.57
N GLN A 91 -11.29 3.90 5.57
CA GLN A 91 -11.86 3.37 6.80
C GLN A 91 -11.01 2.18 7.27
N PRO A 92 -10.64 2.11 8.57
CA PRO A 92 -9.96 0.93 9.09
C PRO A 92 -10.75 -0.34 8.81
N TRP A 93 -10.11 -1.35 8.23
CA TRP A 93 -10.69 -2.68 8.14
C TRP A 93 -10.73 -3.29 9.55
N GLY A 94 -11.93 -3.65 10.01
CA GLY A 94 -12.11 -4.48 11.19
C GLY A 94 -11.77 -5.94 10.92
N ASN A 95 -12.11 -6.82 11.86
CA ASN A 95 -11.89 -8.27 11.73
C ASN A 95 -12.59 -8.88 10.50
N ASP A 96 -13.66 -8.23 10.02
CA ASP A 96 -14.48 -8.66 8.87
C ASP A 96 -13.97 -8.15 7.52
N GLY A 97 -12.76 -7.58 7.45
CA GLY A 97 -12.29 -6.93 6.22
C GLY A 97 -12.28 -7.82 4.97
N TYR A 98 -12.30 -9.13 5.17
CA TYR A 98 -12.50 -10.14 4.13
C TYR A 98 -13.81 -10.00 3.32
N ALA A 99 -14.89 -9.50 3.92
CA ALA A 99 -16.17 -9.37 3.22
C ALA A 99 -16.17 -8.22 2.20
N LYS A 100 -15.32 -7.21 2.42
CA LYS A 100 -15.20 -6.02 1.55
C LYS A 100 -13.72 -5.64 1.42
N PRO A 101 -12.94 -6.40 0.63
CA PRO A 101 -11.49 -6.23 0.57
C PRO A 101 -11.04 -5.01 -0.24
N VAL A 102 -11.99 -4.22 -0.77
CA VAL A 102 -11.72 -3.04 -1.58
C VAL A 102 -12.42 -1.82 -0.98
N GLN A 103 -11.71 -0.71 -0.92
CA GLN A 103 -12.26 0.61 -0.61
C GLN A 103 -11.85 1.63 -1.67
N TYR A 104 -12.63 2.69 -1.79
CA TYR A 104 -12.41 3.79 -2.72
C TYR A 104 -12.20 5.09 -1.96
N LEU A 105 -11.20 5.86 -2.36
CA LEU A 105 -10.90 7.16 -1.78
C LEU A 105 -10.58 8.14 -2.91
N ASP A 106 -11.17 9.34 -2.87
CA ASP A 106 -10.81 10.40 -3.81
C ASP A 106 -9.38 10.87 -3.51
N THR A 107 -8.51 10.89 -4.52
CA THR A 107 -7.11 11.33 -4.36
C THR A 107 -7.00 12.79 -3.92
N ARG A 108 -8.00 13.62 -4.22
CA ARG A 108 -8.06 15.00 -3.74
C ARG A 108 -8.29 15.07 -2.23
N ALA A 109 -9.01 14.11 -1.66
CA ALA A 109 -9.17 13.96 -0.21
C ALA A 109 -7.94 13.32 0.44
N ALA A 110 -7.30 12.36 -0.25
CA ALA A 110 -6.10 11.70 0.24
C ALA A 110 -4.84 12.61 0.22
N GLY A 111 -4.71 13.48 -0.78
CA GLY A 111 -3.63 14.47 -0.86
C GLY A 111 -3.71 15.56 0.22
N GLN A 112 -4.83 15.66 0.94
CA GLN A 112 -4.99 16.50 2.12
C GLN A 112 -4.68 15.77 3.43
N VAL A 113 -4.51 14.45 3.40
CA VAL A 113 -3.92 13.72 4.52
C VAL A 113 -2.44 14.10 4.51
N ALA A 114 -2.11 15.16 5.24
CA ALA A 114 -0.73 15.49 5.51
C ALA A 114 -0.05 14.19 5.96
N PRO A 115 1.10 13.79 5.37
CA PRO A 115 1.84 12.65 5.88
C PRO A 115 1.93 12.86 7.38
N GLN A 116 1.51 11.86 8.17
CA GLN A 116 1.50 12.04 9.60
C GLN A 116 2.93 12.42 9.95
N ALA A 117 3.09 13.67 10.41
CA ALA A 117 4.41 14.22 10.64
C ALA A 117 5.10 13.22 11.55
N ALA A 118 6.33 12.83 11.18
CA ALA A 118 7.13 12.05 12.11
C ALA A 118 7.05 12.76 13.47
N PRO A 119 6.86 12.04 14.59
CA PRO A 119 6.60 12.66 15.89
C PRO A 119 7.53 13.86 16.10
N ALA A 120 7.03 15.00 16.58
CA ALA A 120 7.79 16.26 16.58
C ALA A 120 9.26 16.05 17.02
N GLY A 121 10.21 16.43 16.15
CA GLY A 121 11.65 16.21 16.36
C GLY A 121 12.21 14.89 15.78
N SER A 122 11.37 14.04 15.19
CA SER A 122 11.80 12.80 14.52
C SER A 122 12.30 13.08 13.10
N ARG A 123 13.25 12.27 12.63
CA ARG A 123 13.75 12.26 11.25
C ARG A 123 13.27 10.99 10.55
N ARG A 124 12.75 11.09 9.33
CA ARG A 124 12.25 9.95 8.55
C ARG A 124 12.90 9.91 7.17
N ALA A 125 13.25 8.71 6.70
CA ALA A 125 13.71 8.44 5.35
C ALA A 125 12.99 7.20 4.80
N ALA A 126 12.67 7.22 3.50
CA ALA A 126 12.11 6.07 2.79
C ALA A 126 12.97 5.80 1.54
N ILE A 127 13.43 4.56 1.37
CA ILE A 127 14.23 4.12 0.22
C ILE A 127 13.68 2.77 -0.23
N ASP A 128 13.19 2.67 -1.47
CA ASP A 128 12.60 1.44 -2.03
C ASP A 128 11.61 0.72 -1.09
N GLY A 129 10.77 1.49 -0.41
CA GLY A 129 9.78 0.99 0.56
C GLY A 129 10.33 0.58 1.93
N ILE A 130 11.65 0.61 2.14
CA ILE A 130 12.26 0.55 3.48
C ILE A 130 12.11 1.92 4.12
N VAL A 131 11.49 1.98 5.29
CA VAL A 131 11.25 3.23 6.02
C VAL A 131 12.05 3.22 7.31
N LEU A 132 12.97 4.17 7.46
CA LEU A 132 13.68 4.45 8.71
C LEU A 132 13.03 5.66 9.39
N THR A 133 12.68 5.52 10.65
CA THR A 133 12.23 6.61 11.52
C THR A 133 13.14 6.69 12.73
N VAL A 134 13.75 7.84 12.99
CA VAL A 134 14.56 8.13 14.17
C VAL A 134 13.81 9.14 15.03
N ASP A 135 13.50 8.80 16.26
CA ASP A 135 12.78 9.67 17.18
C ASP A 135 13.73 10.70 17.86
N PRO A 136 13.20 11.66 18.65
CA PRO A 136 14.02 12.66 19.33
C PRO A 136 14.98 12.08 20.39
N SER A 137 14.71 10.87 20.90
CA SER A 137 15.59 10.17 21.84
C SER A 137 16.78 9.49 21.16
N GLY A 138 16.76 9.45 19.82
CA GLY A 138 17.75 8.74 19.01
C GLY A 138 17.38 7.27 18.74
N ALA A 139 16.22 6.80 19.19
CA ALA A 139 15.76 5.45 18.88
C ALA A 139 15.31 5.37 17.42
N ALA A 140 15.78 4.33 16.72
CA ALA A 140 15.51 4.12 15.31
C ALA A 140 14.58 2.91 15.12
N THR A 141 13.46 3.10 14.42
CA THR A 141 12.60 2.03 13.93
C THR A 141 12.80 1.89 12.43
N VAL A 142 13.10 0.69 11.96
CA VAL A 142 13.15 0.38 10.52
C VAL A 142 11.98 -0.53 10.16
N HIS A 143 11.12 -0.07 9.26
CA HIS A 143 10.18 -0.91 8.55
C HIS A 143 10.86 -1.43 7.29
N VAL A 144 11.04 -2.74 7.22
CA VAL A 144 11.60 -3.43 6.04
C VAL A 144 10.46 -4.17 5.35
N PRO A 145 10.22 -3.95 4.04
CA PRO A 145 9.29 -4.76 3.29
C PRO A 145 9.64 -6.24 3.39
N ALA A 146 8.61 -7.07 3.43
CA ALA A 146 8.75 -8.52 3.42
C ALA A 146 9.66 -8.99 2.27
N GLY A 147 10.52 -9.99 2.53
CA GLY A 147 11.44 -10.54 1.54
C GLY A 147 12.68 -9.66 1.26
N ARG A 148 12.81 -8.52 1.93
CA ARG A 148 14.02 -7.70 1.89
C ARG A 148 14.81 -7.82 3.18
N SER A 149 16.11 -7.56 3.07
CA SER A 149 17.02 -7.51 4.20
C SER A 149 17.57 -6.10 4.36
N VAL A 150 17.72 -5.65 5.61
CA VAL A 150 18.50 -4.47 5.94
C VAL A 150 19.70 -4.92 6.77
N THR A 151 20.88 -4.39 6.47
CA THR A 151 22.08 -4.63 7.29
C THR A 151 22.35 -3.39 8.12
N VAL A 152 22.30 -3.54 9.45
CA VAL A 152 22.65 -2.48 10.39
C VAL A 152 24.10 -2.68 10.81
N ARG A 153 24.94 -1.67 10.59
CA ARG A 153 26.33 -1.65 11.07
C ARG A 153 26.51 -0.45 11.99
N THR A 154 27.01 -0.69 13.19
CA THR A 154 27.44 0.36 14.11
C THR A 154 28.90 0.68 13.82
N ALA A 155 29.29 1.94 14.03
CA ALA A 155 30.69 2.35 14.00
C ALA A 155 31.39 2.00 15.33
#